data_AF-A0A4Q4KSI8-F1
#
_entry.id   AF-A0A4Q4KSI8-F1
#
_cell.length_a   1.000
_cell.length_b   1.000
_cell.length_c   1.000
_cell.angle_alpha   90.00
_cell.angle_beta   90.00
_cell.angle_gamma   90.00
#
_symmetry.space_group_name_H-M   'P 1'
#
loop_
_entity.id
_entity.type
_entity.pdbx_description
1 polymer ?
#
loop_
_entity_poly.entity_id
_entity_poly.type
_entity_poly.pdbx_seq_one_letter_code
_entity_poly.pdbx_strand_id
1 'polypeptide(L)'
;KEYWNRLHTAADYQETHMIRSFPFTEELKANYQYHYTQVLNEEGAIDADRLKRSNIWQYKHLPSGVQNAIANVISDMCRNPGLKALPGEQARDAAIYLFRQAMNLPASLLQLIQTFDYAQTVPKLVLYHTEQNGELTRSDAAALLFLNKFGVDIILYNPPGHQDIEHYIEESQFDVHWLEDMVFRQEYKEPSLVRKLFRTITQKQGE
;
A
#
# COMPACT_ATOMS: atom_id res chain seq x y z
N LYS A 1 -25.68 2.34 -8.11
CA LYS A 1 -25.14 2.95 -9.37
C LYS A 1 -23.96 3.87 -9.08
N GLU A 2 -24.03 4.69 -8.04
CA GLU A 2 -22.95 5.62 -7.66
C GLU A 2 -21.68 4.92 -7.18
N TYR A 3 -21.78 3.83 -6.40
CA TYR A 3 -20.64 3.00 -5.97
C TYR A 3 -19.74 2.57 -7.13
N TRP A 4 -20.32 1.89 -8.12
CA TRP A 4 -19.60 1.44 -9.31
C TRP A 4 -19.07 2.62 -10.14
N ASN A 5 -19.80 3.72 -10.22
CA ASN A 5 -19.29 4.91 -10.90
C ASN A 5 -18.08 5.50 -10.18
N ARG A 6 -18.06 5.59 -8.84
CA ARG A 6 -16.90 6.08 -8.07
C ARG A 6 -15.72 5.13 -8.16
N LEU A 7 -15.95 3.83 -8.00
CA LEU A 7 -14.92 2.80 -8.13
C LEU A 7 -14.34 2.74 -9.54
N HIS A 8 -15.17 2.77 -10.59
CA HIS A 8 -14.68 2.81 -11.98
C HIS A 8 -14.00 4.14 -12.30
N THR A 9 -14.47 5.27 -11.76
CA THR A 9 -13.78 6.56 -11.94
C THR A 9 -12.41 6.54 -11.28
N ALA A 10 -12.30 6.01 -10.06
CA ALA A 10 -11.01 5.83 -9.37
C ALA A 10 -10.09 4.85 -10.12
N ALA A 11 -10.64 3.75 -10.63
CA ALA A 11 -9.90 2.73 -11.38
C ALA A 11 -9.53 3.13 -12.82
N ASP A 12 -10.24 4.09 -13.42
CA ASP A 12 -10.00 4.56 -14.79
C ASP A 12 -8.90 5.65 -14.88
N TYR A 13 -8.36 6.13 -13.75
CA TYR A 13 -7.18 7.00 -13.76
C TYR A 13 -5.94 6.20 -14.16
N GLN A 14 -5.11 6.76 -15.04
CA GLN A 14 -3.89 6.10 -15.55
C GLN A 14 -2.90 5.71 -14.45
N GLU A 15 -2.93 6.42 -13.31
CA GLU A 15 -2.00 6.24 -12.18
C GLU A 15 -2.59 5.42 -11.02
N THR A 16 -3.61 4.59 -11.30
CA THR A 16 -4.23 3.73 -10.30
C THR A 16 -3.70 2.29 -10.38
N HIS A 17 -3.10 1.80 -9.30
CA HIS A 17 -2.82 0.38 -9.12
C HIS A 17 -3.97 -0.29 -8.37
N MET A 18 -4.48 -1.41 -8.90
CA MET A 18 -5.59 -2.13 -8.29
C MET A 18 -5.17 -3.50 -7.75
N ILE A 19 -5.45 -3.75 -6.47
CA ILE A 19 -5.22 -5.03 -5.79
C ILE A 19 -6.55 -5.76 -5.62
N ARG A 20 -6.60 -7.01 -6.08
CA ARG A 20 -7.78 -7.89 -6.00
C ARG A 20 -7.46 -9.30 -5.53
N SER A 21 -6.25 -9.54 -5.03
CA SER A 21 -5.81 -10.83 -4.48
C SER A 21 -4.97 -10.56 -3.25
N PHE A 22 -5.25 -11.32 -2.19
CA PHE A 22 -4.63 -11.19 -0.89
C PHE A 22 -4.06 -12.55 -0.45
N PRO A 23 -2.95 -12.57 0.29
CA PRO A 23 -2.08 -11.42 0.55
C PRO A 23 -1.44 -10.89 -0.74
N PHE A 24 -1.13 -9.59 -0.79
CA PHE A 24 -0.44 -8.97 -1.92
C PHE A 24 1.05 -8.71 -1.63
N THR A 25 1.48 -9.00 -0.41
CA THR A 25 2.87 -9.02 0.02
C THR A 25 3.30 -10.44 0.41
N GLU A 26 4.61 -10.67 0.43
CA GLU A 26 5.19 -11.88 1.04
C GLU A 26 5.83 -11.47 2.36
N GLU A 27 5.39 -12.11 3.46
CA GLU A 27 5.95 -11.80 4.78
C GLU A 27 7.40 -12.30 4.89
N LEU A 28 8.33 -11.37 5.08
CA LEU A 28 9.70 -11.71 5.43
C LEU A 28 9.76 -12.24 6.86
N LYS A 29 10.33 -13.44 7.05
CA LYS A 29 10.45 -14.10 8.36
C LYS A 29 11.85 -14.05 8.97
N ALA A 30 12.86 -13.64 8.20
CA ALA A 30 14.23 -13.53 8.68
C ALA A 30 14.35 -12.55 9.87
N ASN A 31 15.35 -12.77 10.74
CA ASN A 31 15.58 -11.92 11.90
C ASN A 31 16.39 -10.67 11.50
N TYR A 32 15.79 -9.49 11.70
CA TYR A 32 16.39 -8.20 11.32
C TYR A 32 16.90 -7.39 12.53
N GLN A 33 16.90 -7.95 13.74
CA GLN A 33 17.33 -7.22 14.97
C GLN A 33 18.74 -6.63 14.84
N TYR A 34 19.69 -7.41 14.32
CA TYR A 34 21.06 -6.95 14.11
C TYR A 34 21.11 -5.84 13.05
N HIS A 35 20.49 -6.07 11.90
CA HIS A 35 20.47 -5.10 10.80
C HIS A 35 19.82 -3.77 11.19
N TYR A 36 18.70 -3.82 11.91
CA TYR A 36 18.02 -2.65 12.45
C TYR A 36 18.96 -1.85 13.35
N THR A 37 19.62 -2.52 14.30
CA THR A 37 20.53 -1.87 15.27
C THR A 37 21.73 -1.22 14.58
N GLN A 38 22.29 -1.84 13.54
CA GLN A 38 23.47 -1.31 12.83
C GLN A 38 23.20 -0.02 12.04
N VAL A 39 21.95 0.24 11.66
CA VAL A 39 21.58 1.42 10.87
C VAL A 39 21.07 2.57 11.72
N LEU A 40 21.04 2.44 13.05
CA LEU A 40 20.61 3.52 13.93
C LEU A 40 21.68 4.61 14.07
N ASN A 41 21.24 5.85 14.25
CA ASN A 41 22.05 6.97 14.72
C ASN A 41 22.10 7.03 16.25
N GLU A 42 22.75 8.07 16.79
CA GLU A 42 22.93 8.26 18.24
C GLU A 42 21.59 8.53 18.96
N GLU A 43 20.60 9.06 18.24
CA GLU A 43 19.25 9.32 18.72
C GLU A 43 18.33 8.08 18.65
N GLY A 44 18.84 6.94 18.15
CA GLY A 44 18.07 5.70 18.01
C GLY A 44 17.10 5.67 16.83
N ALA A 45 17.17 6.65 15.92
CA ALA A 45 16.44 6.65 14.64
C ALA A 45 17.28 6.02 13.53
N ILE A 46 16.64 5.55 12.45
CA ILE A 46 17.36 4.98 11.31
C ILE A 46 18.08 6.11 10.55
N ASP A 47 19.39 5.97 10.37
CA ASP A 47 20.18 6.82 9.48
C ASP A 47 20.02 6.32 8.04
N ALA A 48 19.38 7.15 7.20
CA ALA A 48 19.08 6.81 5.82
C ALA A 48 20.33 6.48 4.99
N ASP A 49 21.45 7.16 5.24
CA ASP A 49 22.71 6.91 4.53
C ASP A 49 23.40 5.63 4.99
N ARG A 50 23.32 5.28 6.27
CA ARG A 50 23.77 3.97 6.78
C ARG A 50 22.90 2.85 6.21
N LEU A 51 21.58 3.03 6.18
CA LEU A 51 20.65 2.04 5.63
C LEU A 51 20.93 1.76 4.15
N LYS A 52 21.04 2.79 3.30
CA LYS A 52 21.31 2.62 1.86
C LYS A 52 22.66 1.96 1.57
N ARG A 53 23.66 2.16 2.43
CA ARG A 53 24.99 1.53 2.32
C ARG A 53 25.04 0.11 2.87
N SER A 54 24.03 -0.32 3.61
CA SER A 54 23.98 -1.66 4.19
C SER A 54 23.86 -2.76 3.13
N ASN A 55 24.21 -3.99 3.53
CA ASN A 55 24.10 -5.16 2.66
C ASN A 55 22.66 -5.62 2.41
N ILE A 56 21.71 -5.22 3.26
CA ILE A 56 20.30 -5.57 3.11
C ILE A 56 19.55 -4.62 2.17
N TRP A 57 20.15 -3.51 1.73
CA TRP A 57 19.49 -2.55 0.85
C TRP A 57 19.22 -3.14 -0.55
N GLN A 58 17.94 -3.40 -0.85
CA GLN A 58 17.48 -4.02 -2.09
C GLN A 58 17.21 -3.02 -3.23
N TYR A 59 17.09 -1.73 -2.91
CA TYR A 59 16.56 -0.72 -3.83
C TYR A 59 17.63 0.03 -4.64
N LYS A 60 18.84 -0.54 -4.78
CA LYS A 60 19.99 0.09 -5.46
C LYS A 60 19.74 0.43 -6.94
N HIS A 61 18.79 -0.25 -7.57
CA HIS A 61 18.43 -0.08 -8.97
C HIS A 61 17.53 1.14 -9.22
N LEU A 62 16.94 1.73 -8.17
CA LEU A 62 16.04 2.89 -8.28
C LEU A 62 16.83 4.21 -8.40
N PRO A 63 16.24 5.30 -8.91
CA PRO A 63 16.85 6.63 -8.86
C PRO A 63 17.21 7.05 -7.43
N SER A 64 18.29 7.83 -7.26
CA SER A 64 18.79 8.23 -5.93
C SER A 64 17.75 9.00 -5.10
N GLY A 65 16.94 9.85 -5.74
CA GLY A 65 15.83 10.56 -5.09
C GLY A 65 14.81 9.60 -4.49
N VAL A 66 14.39 8.59 -5.26
CA VAL A 66 13.45 7.54 -4.81
C VAL A 66 14.06 6.72 -3.67
N GLN A 67 15.34 6.34 -3.78
CA GLN A 67 16.04 5.64 -2.70
C GLN A 67 16.06 6.43 -1.40
N ASN A 68 16.31 7.75 -1.46
CA ASN A 68 16.28 8.64 -0.30
C ASN A 68 14.88 8.71 0.30
N ALA A 69 13.84 8.85 -0.54
CA ALA A 69 12.46 8.89 -0.08
C ALA A 69 12.08 7.59 0.65
N ILE A 70 12.38 6.43 0.05
CA ILE A 70 12.12 5.12 0.68
C ILE A 70 12.83 5.02 2.03
N ALA A 71 14.13 5.32 2.10
CA ALA A 71 14.89 5.22 3.35
C ALA A 71 14.32 6.14 4.46
N ASN A 72 13.90 7.35 4.11
CA ASN A 72 13.29 8.28 5.05
C ASN A 72 11.91 7.79 5.53
N VAL A 73 11.09 7.23 4.64
CA VAL A 73 9.79 6.63 5.01
C VAL A 73 9.97 5.43 5.92
N ILE A 74 10.98 4.57 5.66
CA ILE A 74 11.34 3.47 6.57
C ILE A 74 11.71 4.00 7.95
N SER A 75 12.51 5.06 8.03
CA SER A 75 12.85 5.67 9.31
C SER A 75 11.61 6.22 10.03
N ASP A 76 10.73 6.94 9.32
CA ASP A 76 9.55 7.51 9.94
C ASP A 76 8.54 6.44 10.38
N MET A 77 8.32 5.39 9.58
CA MET A 77 7.41 4.31 9.96
C MET A 77 7.91 3.54 11.18
N CYS A 78 9.22 3.34 11.34
CA CYS A 78 9.75 2.70 12.55
C CYS A 78 9.57 3.57 13.81
N ARG A 79 9.60 4.90 13.66
CA ARG A 79 9.39 5.85 14.76
C ARG A 79 7.90 6.04 15.10
N ASN A 80 7.06 6.10 14.06
CA ASN A 80 5.63 6.38 14.13
C ASN A 80 4.86 5.24 13.44
N PRO A 81 4.71 4.07 14.09
CA PRO A 81 4.32 2.83 13.42
C PRO A 81 2.93 2.84 12.82
N GLY A 82 1.91 3.32 13.53
CA GLY A 82 0.50 3.19 13.11
C GLY A 82 0.00 1.74 13.04
N LEU A 83 0.87 0.75 13.27
CA LEU A 83 0.58 -0.67 13.34
C LEU A 83 0.20 -1.04 14.78
N LYS A 84 -0.91 -1.78 14.94
CA LYS A 84 -1.34 -2.32 16.23
C LYS A 84 -0.33 -3.32 16.76
N ALA A 85 0.06 -3.15 18.01
CA ALA A 85 0.94 -4.08 18.70
C ALA A 85 0.24 -5.43 18.93
N LEU A 86 0.98 -6.53 18.77
CA LEU A 86 0.51 -7.85 19.22
C LEU A 86 0.52 -7.93 20.75
N PRO A 87 -0.26 -8.87 21.35
CA PRO A 87 -0.20 -9.10 22.79
C PRO A 87 1.22 -9.37 23.28
N GLY A 88 1.74 -8.47 24.12
CA GLY A 88 3.10 -8.56 24.67
C GLY A 88 4.23 -8.11 23.73
N GLU A 89 3.91 -7.57 22.55
CA GLU A 89 4.91 -7.00 21.63
C GLU A 89 5.35 -5.62 22.12
N GLN A 90 6.66 -5.43 22.25
CA GLN A 90 7.22 -4.14 22.62
C GLN A 90 7.29 -3.23 21.40
N ALA A 91 7.23 -1.90 21.61
CA ALA A 91 7.30 -0.92 20.52
C ALA A 91 8.54 -1.12 19.61
N ARG A 92 9.68 -1.54 20.19
CA ARG A 92 10.89 -1.84 19.43
C ARG A 92 10.73 -3.04 18.50
N ASP A 93 10.01 -4.08 18.93
CA ASP A 93 9.78 -5.27 18.11
C ASP A 93 8.84 -4.96 16.95
N ALA A 94 7.80 -4.15 17.18
CA ALA A 94 6.95 -3.62 16.11
C ALA A 94 7.75 -2.77 15.11
N ALA A 95 8.66 -1.91 15.58
CA ALA A 95 9.54 -1.13 14.71
C ALA A 95 10.47 -2.00 13.86
N ILE A 96 11.03 -3.07 14.44
CA ILE A 96 11.87 -4.05 13.70
C ILE A 96 11.02 -4.84 12.69
N TYR A 97 9.78 -5.19 13.04
CA TYR A 97 8.83 -5.82 12.13
C TYR A 97 8.58 -4.95 10.90
N LEU A 98 8.23 -3.68 11.12
CA LEU A 98 7.98 -2.70 10.05
C LEU A 98 9.23 -2.48 9.19
N PHE A 99 10.39 -2.29 9.82
CA PHE A 99 11.68 -2.18 9.14
C PHE A 99 11.89 -3.36 8.18
N ARG A 100 11.70 -4.58 8.68
CA ARG A 100 11.89 -5.81 7.90
C ARG A 100 10.94 -5.88 6.71
N GLN A 101 9.63 -5.65 6.89
CA GLN A 101 8.68 -5.76 5.78
C GLN A 101 8.93 -4.69 4.71
N ALA A 102 9.30 -3.48 5.12
CA ALA A 102 9.60 -2.40 4.19
C ALA A 102 10.91 -2.59 3.41
N MET A 103 11.75 -3.58 3.76
CA MET A 103 12.95 -3.93 3.00
C MET A 103 12.68 -4.81 1.77
N ASN A 104 11.45 -5.35 1.61
CA ASN A 104 11.07 -6.20 0.48
C ASN A 104 9.67 -5.86 -0.03
N LEU A 105 9.48 -4.64 -0.52
CA LEU A 105 8.23 -4.25 -1.16
C LEU A 105 8.06 -4.98 -2.51
N PRO A 106 6.84 -5.47 -2.84
CA PRO A 106 6.54 -6.03 -4.15
C PRO A 106 6.89 -5.08 -5.29
N ALA A 107 7.34 -5.64 -6.42
CA ALA A 107 7.72 -4.86 -7.59
C ALA A 107 6.61 -3.93 -8.10
N SER A 108 5.34 -4.35 -7.98
CA SER A 108 4.18 -3.52 -8.35
C SER A 108 4.06 -2.26 -7.49
N LEU A 109 4.35 -2.34 -6.19
CA LEU A 109 4.32 -1.18 -5.29
C LEU A 109 5.53 -0.26 -5.54
N LEU A 110 6.71 -0.83 -5.82
CA LEU A 110 7.88 -0.06 -6.26
C LEU A 110 7.63 0.68 -7.58
N GLN A 111 6.86 0.07 -8.49
CA GLN A 111 6.47 0.70 -9.74
C GLN A 111 5.51 1.86 -9.49
N LEU A 112 4.53 1.70 -8.60
CA LEU A 112 3.63 2.77 -8.16
C LEU A 112 4.38 3.93 -7.50
N ILE A 113 5.39 3.65 -6.67
CA ILE A 113 6.25 4.67 -6.06
C ILE A 113 6.99 5.51 -7.11
N GLN A 114 7.43 4.88 -8.21
CA GLN A 114 8.17 5.57 -9.27
C GLN A 114 7.29 6.45 -10.17
N THR A 115 5.95 6.32 -10.13
CA THR A 115 5.08 7.17 -10.95
C THR A 115 4.98 8.60 -10.43
N PHE A 116 5.39 8.87 -9.18
CA PHE A 116 5.45 10.24 -8.63
C PHE A 116 6.30 11.20 -9.48
N ASP A 117 7.35 10.72 -10.15
CA ASP A 117 8.21 11.55 -11.00
C ASP A 117 7.56 11.96 -12.33
N TYR A 118 6.47 11.30 -12.73
CA TYR A 118 5.82 11.47 -14.03
C TYR A 118 4.37 11.95 -13.95
N ALA A 119 3.73 11.83 -12.79
CA ALA A 119 2.31 12.09 -12.65
C ALA A 119 2.00 13.56 -12.31
N GLN A 120 0.97 14.12 -12.97
CA GLN A 120 0.38 15.40 -12.56
C GLN A 120 -0.55 15.25 -11.35
N THR A 121 -0.78 14.03 -10.88
CA THR A 121 -1.71 13.67 -9.82
C THR A 121 -1.08 12.64 -8.89
N VAL A 122 -1.49 12.62 -7.62
CA VAL A 122 -0.99 11.64 -6.64
C VAL A 122 -1.37 10.20 -7.06
N PRO A 123 -0.40 9.28 -7.16
CA PRO A 123 -0.65 7.87 -7.46
C PRO A 123 -1.64 7.25 -6.49
N LYS A 124 -2.47 6.33 -6.98
CA LYS A 124 -3.60 5.78 -6.21
C LYS A 124 -3.50 4.27 -6.09
N LEU A 125 -3.65 3.75 -4.88
CA LEU A 125 -3.79 2.33 -4.61
C LEU A 125 -5.25 2.04 -4.27
N VAL A 126 -5.90 1.22 -5.09
CA VAL A 126 -7.27 0.76 -4.83
C VAL A 126 -7.25 -0.72 -4.49
N LEU A 127 -7.70 -1.04 -3.28
CA LEU A 127 -7.87 -2.41 -2.81
C LEU A 127 -9.34 -2.81 -2.91
N TYR A 128 -9.61 -4.01 -3.40
CA TYR A 128 -10.95 -4.59 -3.41
C TYR A 128 -10.90 -5.93 -2.70
N HIS A 129 -11.23 -5.93 -1.41
CA HIS A 129 -11.18 -7.12 -0.56
C HIS A 129 -12.57 -7.75 -0.41
N THR A 130 -12.62 -9.05 -0.59
CA THR A 130 -13.82 -9.87 -0.42
C THR A 130 -13.44 -11.16 0.27
N GLU A 131 -14.40 -11.90 0.81
CA GLU A 131 -14.14 -13.22 1.41
C GLU A 131 -13.54 -14.25 0.43
N GLN A 132 -13.59 -14.00 -0.88
CA GLN A 132 -13.23 -14.97 -1.91
C GLN A 132 -11.80 -14.79 -2.43
N ASN A 133 -11.15 -13.67 -2.16
CA ASN A 133 -9.85 -13.33 -2.75
C ASN A 133 -8.69 -13.32 -1.75
N GLY A 134 -8.84 -14.09 -0.67
CA GLY A 134 -7.81 -14.32 0.35
C GLY A 134 -7.95 -13.40 1.56
N GLU A 135 -6.98 -13.51 2.47
CA GLU A 135 -6.95 -12.76 3.73
C GLU A 135 -5.87 -11.69 3.68
N LEU A 136 -6.23 -10.48 4.12
CA LEU A 136 -5.25 -9.42 4.36
C LEU A 136 -4.40 -9.78 5.57
N THR A 137 -3.10 -9.54 5.46
CA THR A 137 -2.13 -9.91 6.49
C THR A 137 -1.52 -8.68 7.17
N ARG A 138 -0.86 -8.89 8.31
CA ARG A 138 -0.07 -7.85 8.99
C ARG A 138 1.05 -7.28 8.10
N SER A 139 1.60 -8.09 7.18
CA SER A 139 2.59 -7.64 6.20
C SER A 139 1.97 -6.72 5.15
N ASP A 140 0.75 -7.02 4.69
CA ASP A 140 -0.01 -6.14 3.81
C ASP A 140 -0.30 -4.80 4.50
N ALA A 141 -0.72 -4.82 5.77
CA ALA A 141 -0.90 -3.62 6.58
C ALA A 141 0.38 -2.78 6.71
N ALA A 142 1.54 -3.42 6.90
CA ALA A 142 2.83 -2.72 6.92
C ALA A 142 3.14 -2.03 5.59
N ALA A 143 2.82 -2.67 4.45
CA ALA A 143 2.97 -2.05 3.13
C ALA A 143 1.98 -0.90 2.91
N LEU A 144 0.74 -0.99 3.39
CA LEU A 144 -0.23 0.11 3.33
C LEU A 144 0.25 1.32 4.15
N LEU A 145 0.75 1.10 5.36
CA LEU A 145 1.33 2.16 6.21
C LEU A 145 2.55 2.80 5.55
N PHE A 146 3.41 1.99 4.93
CA PHE A 146 4.55 2.50 4.15
C PHE A 146 4.06 3.43 3.04
N LEU A 147 3.11 2.97 2.21
CA LEU A 147 2.62 3.74 1.07
C LEU A 147 1.88 5.00 1.49
N ASN A 148 1.09 4.95 2.57
CA ASN A 148 0.44 6.13 3.15
C ASN A 148 1.47 7.18 3.56
N LYS A 149 2.53 6.79 4.28
CA LYS A 149 3.63 7.68 4.66
C LYS A 149 4.45 8.17 3.48
N PHE A 150 4.54 7.38 2.42
CA PHE A 150 5.16 7.79 1.15
C PHE A 150 4.33 8.86 0.44
N GLY A 151 3.03 8.93 0.70
CA GLY A 151 2.10 9.91 0.14
C GLY A 151 1.16 9.35 -0.93
N VAL A 152 1.00 8.02 -1.01
CA VAL A 152 0.05 7.38 -1.94
C VAL A 152 -1.38 7.52 -1.40
N ASP A 153 -2.30 7.89 -2.28
CA ASP A 153 -3.72 7.87 -1.97
C ASP A 153 -4.22 6.42 -1.94
N ILE A 154 -4.74 5.95 -0.81
CA ILE A 154 -5.17 4.56 -0.63
C ILE A 154 -6.68 4.51 -0.40
N ILE A 155 -7.39 3.66 -1.15
CA ILE A 155 -8.81 3.39 -0.97
C ILE A 155 -9.01 1.89 -0.86
N LEU A 156 -9.60 1.44 0.25
CA LEU A 156 -10.00 0.05 0.46
C LEU A 156 -11.52 -0.10 0.31
N TYR A 157 -11.93 -0.90 -0.65
CA TYR A 157 -13.29 -1.36 -0.80
C TYR A 157 -13.44 -2.74 -0.17
N ASN A 158 -14.32 -2.83 0.83
CA ASN A 158 -14.68 -4.07 1.50
C ASN A 158 -16.22 -4.22 1.46
N PRO A 159 -16.79 -4.70 0.34
CA PRO A 159 -18.24 -4.84 0.18
C PRO A 159 -18.94 -5.71 1.24
N PRO A 160 -18.34 -6.82 1.72
CA PRO A 160 -18.92 -7.61 2.82
C PRO A 160 -19.04 -6.85 4.14
N GLY A 161 -18.21 -5.83 4.37
CA GLY A 161 -18.22 -5.06 5.62
C GLY A 161 -17.63 -5.82 6.81
N HIS A 162 -16.84 -6.86 6.58
CA HIS A 162 -16.10 -7.56 7.63
C HIS A 162 -14.90 -6.74 8.11
N GLN A 163 -14.33 -7.07 9.26
CA GLN A 163 -13.07 -6.44 9.66
C GLN A 163 -11.93 -6.87 8.73
N ASP A 164 -11.07 -5.93 8.36
CA ASP A 164 -9.97 -6.10 7.43
C ASP A 164 -8.70 -5.42 7.98
N ILE A 165 -8.37 -4.20 7.53
CA ILE A 165 -7.22 -3.44 8.03
C ILE A 165 -7.34 -3.07 9.52
N GLU A 166 -8.56 -3.04 10.07
CA GLU A 166 -8.85 -2.74 11.48
C GLU A 166 -8.16 -3.72 12.43
N HIS A 167 -7.84 -4.93 11.98
CA HIS A 167 -7.11 -5.92 12.77
C HIS A 167 -5.64 -5.54 13.01
N TYR A 168 -5.06 -4.71 12.14
CA TYR A 168 -3.61 -4.50 12.08
C TYR A 168 -3.21 -3.03 12.19
N ILE A 169 -4.08 -2.11 11.79
CA ILE A 169 -3.78 -0.67 11.73
C ILE A 169 -4.58 0.06 12.81
N GLU A 170 -3.93 0.99 13.50
CA GLU A 170 -4.55 1.87 14.49
C GLU A 170 -5.66 2.71 13.84
N GLU A 171 -6.82 2.85 14.49
CA GLU A 171 -7.99 3.55 13.95
C GLU A 171 -7.73 5.01 13.61
N SER A 172 -6.71 5.61 14.23
CA SER A 172 -6.26 6.98 13.92
C SER A 172 -5.64 7.14 12.53
N GLN A 173 -5.38 6.05 11.81
CA GLN A 173 -4.68 6.08 10.52
C GLN A 173 -5.63 5.99 9.32
N PHE A 174 -6.92 5.78 9.52
CA PHE A 174 -7.90 5.65 8.43
C PHE A 174 -9.29 6.11 8.83
N ASP A 175 -10.06 6.52 7.82
CA ASP A 175 -11.48 6.86 7.96
C ASP A 175 -12.35 5.75 7.37
N VAL A 176 -13.48 5.47 8.03
CA VAL A 176 -14.47 4.48 7.57
C VAL A 176 -15.69 5.19 7.04
N HIS A 177 -16.06 4.88 5.79
CA HIS A 177 -17.27 5.39 5.15
C HIS A 177 -18.19 4.21 4.78
N TRP A 178 -19.28 4.06 5.54
CA TRP A 178 -20.30 3.05 5.26
C TRP A 178 -21.21 3.47 4.10
N LEU A 179 -21.52 2.53 3.22
CA LEU A 179 -22.58 2.70 2.21
C LEU A 179 -23.94 2.41 2.85
N GLU A 180 -24.99 3.03 2.33
CA GLU A 180 -26.37 2.79 2.81
C GLU A 180 -26.81 1.33 2.66
N ASP A 181 -26.30 0.62 1.65
CA ASP A 181 -26.57 -0.80 1.39
C ASP A 181 -25.28 -1.65 1.46
N MET A 182 -25.25 -2.65 2.34
CA MET A 182 -24.21 -3.69 2.36
C MET A 182 -24.50 -4.74 1.28
N VAL A 183 -23.52 -5.04 0.43
CA VAL A 183 -23.70 -5.93 -0.72
C VAL A 183 -22.80 -7.16 -0.60
N PHE A 184 -23.40 -8.29 -0.24
CA PHE A 184 -22.73 -9.59 -0.17
C PHE A 184 -22.58 -10.22 -1.57
N ARG A 185 -21.49 -10.97 -1.80
CA ARG A 185 -21.22 -11.74 -3.04
C ARG A 185 -21.13 -10.92 -4.34
N GLN A 186 -20.44 -9.78 -4.32
CA GLN A 186 -20.05 -9.10 -5.56
C GLN A 186 -18.58 -9.37 -5.89
N GLU A 187 -18.35 -10.30 -6.82
CA GLU A 187 -17.10 -10.30 -7.60
C GLU A 187 -16.94 -8.93 -8.30
N TYR A 188 -15.70 -8.46 -8.44
CA TYR A 188 -15.43 -7.23 -9.16
C TYR A 188 -15.99 -7.34 -10.58
N LYS A 189 -16.99 -6.51 -10.91
CA LYS A 189 -17.52 -6.43 -12.27
C LYS A 189 -16.58 -5.58 -13.11
N GLU A 190 -15.86 -6.21 -14.04
CA GLU A 190 -15.16 -5.43 -15.05
C GLU A 190 -16.15 -4.52 -15.79
N PRO A 191 -15.79 -3.25 -16.05
CA PRO A 191 -16.65 -2.39 -16.85
C PRO A 191 -16.88 -3.07 -18.19
N SER A 192 -18.15 -3.33 -18.50
CA SER A 192 -18.56 -4.09 -19.68
C SER A 192 -17.88 -3.50 -20.92
N LEU A 193 -17.08 -4.30 -21.64
CA LEU A 193 -16.31 -3.91 -22.85
C LEU A 193 -17.16 -3.15 -23.89
N VAL A 194 -18.46 -3.37 -23.86
CA VAL A 194 -19.49 -2.68 -24.61
C VAL A 194 -19.39 -1.15 -24.46
N ARG A 195 -19.10 -0.60 -23.26
CA ARG A 195 -18.93 0.85 -23.05
C ARG A 195 -17.64 1.42 -23.67
N LYS A 196 -16.56 0.63 -23.77
CA LYS A 196 -15.32 1.04 -24.47
C LYS A 196 -15.53 1.09 -25.99
N LEU A 197 -16.23 0.11 -26.56
CA LEU A 197 -16.56 0.08 -28.00
C LEU A 197 -17.49 1.22 -28.41
N PHE A 198 -18.52 1.55 -27.61
CA PHE A 198 -19.42 2.65 -27.95
C PHE A 198 -18.72 4.02 -27.91
N ARG A 199 -17.77 4.26 -26.99
CA ARG A 199 -16.98 5.51 -26.97
C ARG A 199 -16.08 5.66 -28.20
N THR A 200 -15.46 4.59 -28.67
CA THR A 200 -14.60 4.62 -29.87
C THR A 200 -15.40 4.84 -31.16
N ILE A 201 -16.66 4.38 -31.22
CA ILE A 201 -17.52 4.53 -32.41
C ILE A 201 -18.12 5.93 -32.49
N THR A 202 -18.56 6.54 -31.38
CA THR A 202 -19.06 7.92 -31.41
C THR A 202 -17.97 8.97 -31.65
N GLN A 203 -16.70 8.68 -31.32
CA GLN A 203 -15.59 9.58 -31.64
C GLN A 203 -15.18 9.54 -33.12
N LYS A 204 -15.51 8.47 -33.86
CA LYS A 204 -15.22 8.33 -35.31
C LYS A 204 -16.33 8.83 -36.24
N GLN A 205 -17.49 9.23 -35.71
CA GLN A 205 -18.61 9.77 -36.51
C GLN A 205 -18.78 11.28 -36.36
N GLY A 206 -17.83 11.96 -35.70
CA GLY A 206 -17.82 13.41 -35.50
C GLY A 206 -16.66 14.15 -36.14
N GLU A 207 -15.89 13.50 -37.03
CA GLU A 207 -14.91 14.14 -37.95
C GLU A 207 -15.43 14.08 -39.39
#